data_AF-A0A7W6BHZ4-F1
#
_entry.id   AF-A0A7W6BHZ4-F1
#
_cell.length_a   1.000
_cell.length_b   1.000
_cell.length_c   1.000
_cell.angle_alpha   90.00
_cell.angle_beta   90.00
_cell.angle_gamma   90.00
#
_symmetry.space_group_name_H-M   'P 1'
#
loop_
_entity.id
_entity.type
_entity.pdbx_description
1 polymer ?
#
loop_
_entity_poly.entity_id
_entity_poly.type
_entity_poly.pdbx_seq_one_letter_code
_entity_poly.pdbx_strand_id
1 'polypeptide(L)'
;MSSVTSSTGTSAATLSQASDSRNNNARWIGRIVIYGLLVIFAVLYLMPLFVMLTTSFKTMDEIQNGNMLALPQSPTFDPWVKAWGEACVGLTCAGIKGYFWNSIKMVVPAVAISTI
;
A
#
# COMPACT_ATOMS: atom_id res chain seq x y z
N MET A 1 -8.82 69.80 37.55
CA MET A 1 -9.66 68.61 37.80
C MET A 1 -10.07 68.08 36.43
N SER A 2 -9.28 67.15 35.89
CA SER A 2 -9.63 65.73 35.79
C SER A 2 -10.48 65.48 34.54
N SER A 3 -10.22 64.55 33.63
CA SER A 3 -9.12 63.62 33.38
C SER A 3 -9.58 62.78 32.19
N VAL A 4 -8.70 62.61 31.21
CA VAL A 4 -8.43 61.33 30.56
C VAL A 4 -9.53 60.74 29.66
N THR A 5 -9.37 61.03 28.37
CA THR A 5 -9.32 60.09 27.23
C THR A 5 -9.43 58.60 27.56
N SER A 6 -10.44 57.91 27.00
CA SER A 6 -10.48 56.45 26.95
C SER A 6 -10.84 55.98 25.53
N SER A 7 -9.81 55.72 24.72
CA SER A 7 -9.92 55.01 23.45
C SER A 7 -8.66 54.18 23.21
N THR A 8 -8.55 53.03 23.89
CA THR A 8 -7.45 52.09 23.65
C THR A 8 -7.91 50.68 24.04
N GLY A 9 -8.50 49.97 23.07
CA GLY A 9 -8.95 48.59 23.29
C GLY A 9 -8.99 47.67 22.06
N THR A 10 -8.59 48.13 20.86
CA THR A 10 -8.87 47.37 19.62
C THR A 10 -7.63 46.80 18.91
N SER A 11 -6.41 47.15 19.32
CA SER A 11 -5.20 46.86 18.49
C SER A 11 -4.46 45.55 18.83
N ALA A 12 -4.77 44.88 19.94
CA ALA A 12 -4.06 43.65 20.34
C ALA A 12 -4.62 42.36 19.72
N ALA A 13 -5.91 42.32 19.38
CA ALA A 13 -6.57 41.13 18.85
C ALA A 13 -6.22 40.84 17.37
N THR A 14 -5.89 41.86 16.59
CA THR A 14 -5.62 41.74 15.14
C THR A 14 -4.23 41.20 14.81
N LEU A 15 -3.23 41.41 15.67
CA LEU A 15 -1.86 40.89 15.46
C LEU A 15 -1.74 39.40 15.81
N SER A 16 -2.51 38.90 16.77
CA SER A 16 -2.54 37.47 17.13
C SER A 16 -3.20 36.62 16.04
N GLN A 17 -4.23 37.16 15.39
CA GLN A 17 -5.07 36.41 14.45
C GLN A 17 -4.39 36.12 13.10
N ALA A 18 -3.45 36.99 12.68
CA ALA A 18 -2.67 36.80 11.45
C ALA A 18 -1.55 35.74 11.61
N SER A 19 -1.04 35.55 12.83
CA SER A 19 0.01 34.56 13.13
C SER A 19 -0.54 33.13 13.14
N ASP A 20 -1.74 32.91 13.68
CA ASP A 20 -2.40 31.60 13.70
C ASP A 20 -2.78 31.10 12.30
N SER A 21 -3.26 31.98 11.42
CA SER A 21 -3.58 31.60 10.03
C SER A 21 -2.34 31.19 9.23
N ARG A 22 -1.19 31.84 9.47
CA ARG A 22 0.09 31.50 8.82
C ARG A 22 0.62 30.14 9.27
N ASN A 23 0.47 29.82 10.56
CA ASN A 23 0.85 28.52 11.12
C ASN A 23 -0.05 27.39 10.59
N ASN A 24 -1.35 27.62 10.48
CA ASN A 24 -2.29 26.61 9.95
C ASN A 24 -1.99 26.26 8.48
N ASN A 25 -1.70 27.25 7.64
CA ASN A 25 -1.35 27.03 6.23
C ASN A 25 -0.03 26.29 6.08
N ALA A 26 1.00 26.65 6.86
CA ALA A 26 2.30 25.97 6.85
C ALA A 26 2.18 24.49 7.28
N ARG A 27 1.35 24.20 8.30
CA ARG A 27 1.09 22.83 8.77
C ARG A 27 0.32 21.99 7.74
N TRP A 28 -0.62 22.59 7.01
CA TRP A 28 -1.40 21.90 5.98
C TRP A 28 -0.53 21.56 4.76
N ILE A 29 0.30 22.50 4.31
CA ILE A 29 1.29 22.28 3.23
C ILE A 29 2.26 21.16 3.61
N GLY A 30 2.80 21.17 4.84
CA GLY A 30 3.69 20.11 5.31
C GLY A 30 3.05 18.72 5.29
N ARG A 31 1.79 18.62 5.69
CA ARG A 31 1.02 17.36 5.62
C ARG A 31 0.82 16.89 4.19
N ILE A 32 0.46 17.77 3.27
CA ILE A 32 0.28 17.44 1.85
C ILE A 32 1.58 16.92 1.24
N VAL A 33 2.72 17.57 1.53
CA VAL A 33 4.02 17.13 1.02
C VAL A 33 4.37 15.75 1.56
N ILE A 34 4.19 15.52 2.87
CA ILE A 34 4.49 14.23 3.50
C ILE A 34 3.58 13.13 2.93
N TYR A 35 2.26 13.33 2.90
CA TYR A 35 1.34 12.33 2.38
C TYR A 35 1.50 12.12 0.87
N GLY A 36 1.77 13.18 0.10
CA GLY A 36 2.05 13.08 -1.33
C GLY A 36 3.29 12.22 -1.59
N LEU A 37 4.39 12.48 -0.88
CA LEU A 37 5.60 11.66 -0.95
C LEU A 37 5.33 10.21 -0.53
N LEU A 38 4.59 10.01 0.56
CA LEU A 38 4.23 8.68 1.05
C LEU A 38 3.42 7.89 0.02
N VAL A 39 2.45 8.53 -0.64
CA VAL A 39 1.64 7.93 -1.70
C VAL A 39 2.49 7.60 -2.92
N ILE A 40 3.40 8.48 -3.33
CA ILE A 40 4.33 8.21 -4.45
C ILE A 40 5.15 6.95 -4.15
N PHE A 41 5.78 6.89 -2.97
CA PHE A 41 6.53 5.69 -2.58
C PHE A 41 5.63 4.46 -2.50
N ALA A 42 4.45 4.56 -1.91
CA ALA A 42 3.50 3.45 -1.84
C ALA A 42 3.14 2.92 -3.24
N VAL A 43 2.86 3.80 -4.21
CA VAL A 43 2.57 3.39 -5.59
C VAL A 43 3.77 2.71 -6.24
N LEU A 44 4.98 3.24 -6.07
CA LEU A 44 6.21 2.62 -6.61
C LEU A 44 6.44 1.21 -6.03
N TYR A 45 6.18 1.02 -4.73
CA TYR A 45 6.28 -0.30 -4.08
C TYR A 45 5.14 -1.24 -4.45
N LEU A 46 3.92 -0.72 -4.66
CA LEU A 46 2.75 -1.52 -5.04
C LEU A 46 2.75 -1.90 -6.52
N MET A 47 3.39 -1.13 -7.39
CA MET A 47 3.44 -1.39 -8.84
C MET A 47 3.89 -2.82 -9.20
N PRO A 48 5.03 -3.35 -8.70
CA PRO A 48 5.44 -4.72 -9.03
C PRO A 48 4.48 -5.78 -8.47
N LEU A 49 3.91 -5.54 -7.28
CA LEU A 49 2.92 -6.41 -6.68
C LEU A 49 1.65 -6.46 -7.56
N PHE A 50 1.19 -5.31 -8.04
CA PHE A 50 0.04 -5.21 -8.94
C PHE A 50 0.25 -5.96 -10.26
N VAL A 51 1.43 -5.86 -10.87
CA VAL A 51 1.77 -6.62 -12.09
C VAL A 51 1.78 -8.13 -11.81
N MET A 52 2.35 -8.57 -10.70
CA MET A 52 2.36 -9.99 -10.33
C MET A 52 0.94 -10.53 -10.06
N LEU A 53 0.07 -9.75 -9.42
CA LEU A 53 -1.31 -10.17 -9.19
C LEU A 53 -2.11 -10.26 -10.48
N THR A 54 -2.07 -9.23 -11.34
CA THR A 54 -2.82 -9.21 -12.60
C THR A 54 -2.38 -10.32 -13.55
N THR A 55 -1.08 -10.66 -13.57
CA THR A 55 -0.55 -11.78 -14.35
C THR A 55 -0.92 -13.14 -13.77
N SER A 56 -1.02 -13.29 -12.44
CA SER A 56 -1.45 -14.54 -11.80
C SER A 56 -2.89 -14.97 -12.13
N PHE A 57 -3.75 -14.04 -12.54
CA PHE A 57 -5.13 -14.30 -12.96
C PHE A 57 -5.30 -14.38 -14.49
N LYS A 58 -4.21 -14.25 -15.25
CA LYS A 58 -4.20 -14.24 -16.71
C LYS A 58 -4.18 -15.67 -17.26
N THR A 59 -4.91 -15.92 -18.35
CA THR A 59 -4.87 -17.22 -19.06
C THR A 59 -3.52 -17.40 -19.77
N MET A 60 -3.13 -18.65 -20.05
CA MET A 60 -1.87 -18.95 -20.74
C MET A 60 -1.81 -18.38 -22.16
N ASP A 61 -2.94 -18.30 -22.85
CA ASP A 61 -3.04 -17.71 -24.19
C ASP A 61 -2.86 -16.18 -24.13
N GLU A 62 -3.35 -15.52 -23.08
CA GLU A 62 -3.26 -14.07 -22.92
C GLU A 62 -1.86 -13.61 -22.46
N ILE A 63 -1.07 -14.49 -21.82
CA ILE A 63 0.37 -14.26 -21.58
C ILE A 63 1.17 -14.34 -22.88
N GLN A 64 0.86 -15.32 -23.74
CA GLN A 64 1.56 -15.53 -25.03
C GLN A 64 1.29 -14.42 -26.05
N ASN A 65 0.12 -13.78 -25.99
CA ASN A 65 -0.29 -12.71 -26.92
C ASN A 65 0.32 -11.31 -26.61
N GLY A 66 1.28 -11.20 -25.69
CA GLY A 66 2.22 -10.07 -25.64
C GLY A 66 1.77 -8.79 -24.94
N ASN A 67 0.65 -8.79 -24.18
CA ASN A 67 0.17 -7.58 -23.49
C ASN A 67 0.44 -7.60 -21.98
N MET A 68 1.72 -7.54 -21.58
CA MET A 68 2.16 -7.74 -20.19
C MET A 68 1.70 -6.64 -19.22
N LEU A 69 1.40 -5.44 -19.71
CA LEU A 69 0.94 -4.29 -18.93
C LEU A 69 -0.57 -4.07 -18.95
N ALA A 70 -1.33 -4.85 -19.73
CA ALA A 70 -2.78 -4.71 -19.77
C ALA A 70 -3.49 -5.55 -18.72
N LEU A 71 -4.56 -4.95 -18.20
CA LEU A 71 -5.51 -5.57 -17.29
C LEU A 71 -6.08 -6.87 -17.92
N PRO A 72 -6.20 -7.97 -17.16
CA PRO A 72 -6.71 -9.24 -17.68
C PRO A 72 -8.09 -9.05 -18.31
N GLN A 73 -8.22 -9.44 -19.58
CA GLN A 73 -9.51 -9.44 -20.29
C GLN A 73 -10.42 -10.56 -19.79
N SER A 74 -9.81 -11.67 -19.36
CA SER A 74 -10.50 -12.87 -18.88
C SER A 74 -9.87 -13.37 -17.57
N PRO A 75 -10.25 -12.81 -16.40
CA PRO A 75 -9.72 -13.28 -15.12
C PRO A 75 -10.18 -14.73 -14.86
N THR A 76 -9.22 -15.64 -14.64
CA THR A 76 -9.50 -17.05 -14.32
C THR A 76 -8.67 -17.54 -13.12
N PHE A 77 -9.19 -18.57 -12.43
CA PHE A 77 -8.49 -19.29 -11.37
C PHE A 77 -7.84 -20.60 -11.85
N ASP A 78 -7.97 -20.96 -13.13
CA ASP A 78 -7.36 -22.17 -13.68
C ASP A 78 -5.83 -22.27 -13.44
N PRO A 79 -5.04 -21.17 -13.55
CA PRO A 79 -3.61 -21.22 -13.25
C PRO A 79 -3.33 -21.62 -11.79
N TRP A 80 -4.18 -21.22 -10.84
CA TRP A 80 -4.04 -21.56 -9.42
C TRP A 80 -4.30 -23.04 -9.16
N VAL A 81 -5.37 -23.59 -9.75
CA VAL A 81 -5.72 -25.01 -9.60
C VAL A 81 -4.63 -25.89 -10.21
N LYS A 82 -4.18 -25.54 -11.43
CA LYS A 82 -3.06 -26.21 -12.09
C LYS A 82 -1.77 -26.08 -11.29
N ALA A 83 -1.44 -24.90 -10.76
CA ALA A 83 -0.25 -24.72 -9.94
C ALA A 83 -0.28 -25.57 -8.66
N TRP A 84 -1.45 -25.71 -8.05
CA TRP A 84 -1.61 -26.46 -6.82
C TRP A 84 -1.49 -27.97 -7.00
N GLY A 85 -2.06 -28.52 -8.08
CA GLY A 85 -2.19 -29.96 -8.31
C GLY A 85 -1.28 -30.56 -9.38
N GLU A 86 -0.89 -29.77 -10.39
CA GLU A 86 -0.29 -30.27 -11.64
C GLU A 86 1.02 -29.55 -12.01
N ALA A 87 1.43 -28.51 -11.27
CA ALA A 87 2.71 -27.86 -11.53
C ALA A 87 3.86 -28.86 -11.41
N CYS A 88 4.72 -28.86 -12.44
CA CYS A 88 5.97 -29.58 -12.43
C CYS A 88 7.02 -28.76 -11.69
N VAL A 89 7.43 -29.25 -10.52
CA VAL A 89 8.55 -28.71 -9.74
C VAL A 89 9.70 -29.70 -9.87
N GLY A 90 10.69 -29.37 -10.71
CA GLY A 90 11.77 -30.29 -11.07
C GLY A 90 11.26 -31.48 -11.89
N LEU A 91 11.44 -32.69 -11.37
CA LEU A 91 11.06 -33.96 -12.03
C LEU A 91 9.64 -34.43 -11.65
N THR A 92 8.99 -33.78 -10.69
CA THR A 92 7.69 -34.21 -10.15
C THR A 92 6.58 -33.24 -10.53
N CYS A 93 5.55 -33.75 -11.22
CA CYS A 93 4.35 -33.00 -11.62
C CYS A 93 3.17 -33.30 -10.69
N ALA A 94 3.39 -33.18 -9.38
CA ALA A 94 2.36 -33.40 -8.36
C ALA A 94 1.82 -32.08 -7.76
N GLY A 95 2.22 -30.94 -8.33
CA GLY A 95 1.88 -29.60 -7.84
C GLY A 95 2.64 -29.17 -6.59
N ILE A 96 2.35 -27.95 -6.12
CA ILE A 96 3.07 -27.31 -5.00
C ILE A 96 2.52 -27.73 -3.63
N LYS A 97 1.32 -28.33 -3.58
CA LYS A 97 0.61 -28.66 -2.32
C LYS A 97 1.46 -29.42 -1.29
N GLY A 98 2.31 -30.35 -1.74
CA GLY A 98 3.15 -31.15 -0.85
C GLY A 98 4.23 -30.31 -0.16
N TYR A 99 4.93 -29.48 -0.93
CA TYR A 99 5.95 -28.56 -0.41
C TYR A 99 5.34 -27.52 0.54
N PHE A 100 4.16 -27.01 0.21
CA PHE A 100 3.46 -26.06 1.07
C PHE A 100 3.14 -26.65 2.44
N TRP A 101 2.62 -27.89 2.49
CA TRP A 101 2.37 -28.59 3.76
C TRP A 101 3.65 -28.92 4.52
N ASN A 102 4.77 -29.18 3.84
CA ASN A 102 6.05 -29.35 4.50
C ASN A 102 6.48 -28.06 5.23
N SER A 103 6.32 -26.91 4.57
CA SER A 103 6.59 -25.61 5.18
C SER A 103 5.67 -25.32 6.37
N ILE A 104 4.37 -25.62 6.28
CA ILE A 104 3.44 -25.46 7.40
C ILE A 104 3.90 -26.29 8.61
N LYS A 105 4.27 -27.55 8.39
CA LYS A 105 4.76 -28.44 9.45
C LYS A 105 6.03 -27.94 10.13
N MET A 106 6.83 -27.11 9.47
CA MET A 106 8.00 -26.48 10.08
C MET A 106 7.66 -25.16 10.78
N VAL A 107 6.90 -24.28 10.13
CA VAL A 107 6.61 -22.93 10.63
C VAL A 107 5.70 -22.96 11.87
N VAL A 108 4.66 -23.80 11.87
CA VAL A 108 3.70 -23.85 12.98
C VAL A 108 4.35 -24.20 14.33
N PRO A 109 5.14 -25.29 14.46
CA PRO A 109 5.80 -25.59 15.73
C PRO A 109 6.86 -24.55 16.09
N ALA A 110 7.59 -24.01 15.10
CA ALA A 110 8.59 -22.97 15.36
C ALA A 110 7.97 -21.70 15.96
N VAL A 111 6.85 -21.24 15.41
CA VAL A 111 6.12 -20.07 15.93
C VAL A 111 5.55 -20.39 17.32
N ALA A 112 4.93 -21.56 17.51
CA ALA A 112 4.35 -21.95 18.80
C ALA A 112 5.40 -21.96 19.92
N ILE A 113 6.59 -22.53 19.66
CA ILE A 113 7.71 -22.52 20.63
C ILE A 113 8.23 -21.10 20.85
N SER A 114 8.28 -20.25 19.82
CA SER A 114 8.77 -18.86 19.95
C SER A 114 7.84 -17.94 20.74
N THR A 115 6.54 -18.26 20.80
CA THR A 115 5.52 -17.44 21.47
C THR A 115 5.20 -17.84 22.91
N ILE A 116 5.65 -19.03 23.34
CA ILE A 116 5.53 -19.52 24.72
C ILE A 116 6.76 -19.10 25.51
#